data_AF-A0A453E4Q6-F1
#
_entry.id   AF-A0A453E4Q6-F1
#
_cell.length_a   1.000
_cell.length_b   1.000
_cell.length_c   1.000
_cell.angle_alpha   90.00
_cell.angle_beta   90.00
_cell.angle_gamma   90.00
#
_symmetry.space_group_name_H-M   'P 1'
#
loop_
_entity.id
_entity.type
_entity.pdbx_description
1 polymer ?
#
loop_
_entity_poly.entity_id
_entity_poly.type
_entity_poly.pdbx_seq_one_letter_code
_entity_poly.pdbx_strand_id
1 'polypeptide(L)'
;NMAAEAANGSLTYIGETNAIAEAINNGARQQYGQAAEDCRGFGPGVHPPPNAGQGASAGGDIIDLAIGRVKRISRLHAVLGNVFSLCVARIGLQGHAPWRWDRWQLHHTDAARHAETASQRLLSAKSHGHTADAVFHVMLRPPSPQAVAHAWAPAAEQLLRRAIDDLAVVEAALGQMRTAIAAEYADAMILLQG
;
A
#
# COMPACT_ATOMS: atom_id res chain seq x y z
N ASN A 1 -10.39 -30.55 2.69
CA ASN A 1 -11.34 -30.20 3.78
C ASN A 1 -11.41 -28.67 3.83
N MET A 2 -12.49 -28.09 4.37
CA MET A 2 -12.74 -26.65 4.34
C MET A 2 -11.64 -25.79 5.03
N ALA A 3 -10.94 -26.33 6.04
CA ALA A 3 -9.82 -25.65 6.67
C ALA A 3 -8.59 -25.56 5.75
N ALA A 4 -8.27 -26.64 5.04
CA ALA A 4 -7.18 -26.66 4.06
C ALA A 4 -7.47 -25.72 2.87
N GLU A 5 -8.73 -25.66 2.43
CA GLU A 5 -9.17 -24.69 1.40
C GLU A 5 -9.01 -23.25 1.87
N ALA A 6 -9.39 -22.94 3.13
CA ALA A 6 -9.21 -21.62 3.71
C ALA A 6 -7.71 -21.23 3.80
N ALA A 7 -6.86 -22.15 4.24
CA ALA A 7 -5.41 -21.94 4.30
C ALA A 7 -4.80 -21.72 2.89
N ASN A 8 -5.17 -22.55 1.91
CA ASN A 8 -4.71 -22.40 0.52
C ASN A 8 -5.21 -21.10 -0.14
N GLY A 9 -6.42 -20.66 0.20
CA GLY A 9 -6.96 -19.40 -0.27
C GLY A 9 -6.07 -18.21 0.12
N SER A 10 -5.57 -18.19 1.36
CA SER A 10 -4.67 -17.13 1.86
C SER A 10 -3.39 -17.00 1.03
N LEU A 11 -2.83 -18.10 0.54
CA LEU A 11 -1.64 -18.14 -0.31
C LEU A 11 -1.84 -17.49 -1.69
N THR A 12 -3.06 -17.57 -2.22
CA THR A 12 -3.38 -17.03 -3.56
C THR A 12 -3.21 -15.50 -3.60
N TYR A 13 -3.34 -14.83 -2.45
CA TYR A 13 -3.19 -13.36 -2.35
C TYR A 13 -1.75 -12.88 -2.28
N ILE A 14 -0.76 -13.77 -2.06
CA ILE A 14 0.66 -13.37 -2.12
C ILE A 14 0.97 -12.81 -3.52
N GLY A 15 0.45 -13.42 -4.58
CA GLY A 15 0.61 -12.91 -5.95
C GLY A 15 -0.02 -11.52 -6.14
N GLU A 16 -1.22 -11.29 -5.60
CA GLU A 16 -1.88 -9.99 -5.69
C GLU A 16 -1.12 -8.89 -4.94
N THR A 17 -0.60 -9.18 -3.74
CA THR A 17 0.21 -8.22 -2.98
C THR A 17 1.53 -7.86 -3.68
N ASN A 18 2.13 -8.77 -4.46
CA ASN A 18 3.28 -8.48 -5.30
C ASN A 18 2.92 -7.51 -6.43
N ALA A 19 1.80 -7.77 -7.13
CA ALA A 19 1.33 -6.88 -8.20
C ALA A 19 1.00 -5.47 -7.68
N ILE A 20 0.50 -5.35 -6.45
CA ILE A 20 0.29 -4.03 -5.81
C ILE A 20 1.63 -3.34 -5.53
N ALA A 21 2.59 -4.04 -4.94
CA ALA A 21 3.91 -3.47 -4.64
C ALA A 21 4.63 -3.03 -5.93
N GLU A 22 4.54 -3.82 -6.99
CA GLU A 22 5.10 -3.48 -8.29
C GLU A 22 4.43 -2.24 -8.90
N ALA A 23 3.09 -2.17 -8.88
CA ALA A 23 2.37 -0.98 -9.37
C ALA A 23 2.72 0.29 -8.58
N ILE A 24 2.95 0.17 -7.27
CA ILE A 24 3.39 1.29 -6.43
C ILE A 24 4.80 1.75 -6.82
N ASN A 25 5.74 0.81 -6.94
CA ASN A 25 7.14 1.13 -7.22
C ASN A 25 7.36 1.62 -8.65
N ASN A 26 6.87 0.88 -9.63
CA ASN A 26 7.10 1.16 -11.04
C ASN A 26 6.09 2.18 -11.59
N GLY A 27 5.02 2.44 -10.86
CA GLY A 27 3.98 3.40 -11.24
C GLY A 27 4.04 4.66 -10.39
N ALA A 28 3.41 4.63 -9.22
CA ALA A 28 3.18 5.83 -8.41
C ALA A 28 4.47 6.55 -8.00
N ARG A 29 5.50 5.81 -7.53
CA ARG A 29 6.79 6.43 -7.14
C ARG A 29 7.50 7.08 -8.32
N GLN A 30 7.46 6.46 -9.50
CA GLN A 30 8.04 7.04 -10.72
C GLN A 30 7.31 8.33 -11.11
N GLN A 31 5.98 8.34 -11.08
CA GLN A 31 5.18 9.50 -11.44
C GLN A 31 5.39 10.67 -10.47
N TYR A 32 5.42 10.40 -9.16
CA TYR A 32 5.76 11.41 -8.16
C TYR A 32 7.20 11.89 -8.25
N GLY A 33 8.14 11.00 -8.60
CA GLY A 33 9.53 11.36 -8.84
C GLY A 33 9.67 12.34 -10.01
N GLN A 34 8.99 12.07 -11.13
CA GLN A 34 8.99 12.96 -12.29
C GLN A 34 8.42 14.33 -11.94
N ALA A 35 7.26 14.38 -11.26
CA ALA A 35 6.67 15.65 -10.83
C ALA A 35 7.59 16.41 -9.84
N ALA A 36 8.35 15.69 -9.01
CA ALA A 36 9.30 16.33 -8.08
C ALA A 36 10.49 16.94 -8.82
N GLU A 37 10.96 16.31 -9.90
CA GLU A 37 11.98 16.89 -10.78
C GLU A 37 11.45 18.12 -11.54
N ASP A 38 10.19 18.11 -11.97
CA ASP A 38 9.56 19.30 -12.60
C ASP A 38 9.66 20.51 -11.66
N CYS A 39 9.37 20.33 -10.36
CA CYS A 39 9.49 21.39 -9.36
C CYS A 39 10.90 21.99 -9.27
N ARG A 40 11.96 21.17 -9.37
CA ARG A 40 13.35 21.65 -9.34
C ARG A 40 13.69 22.53 -10.55
N GLY A 41 12.97 22.34 -11.67
CA GLY A 41 13.12 23.13 -12.88
C GLY A 41 12.55 24.56 -12.76
N PHE A 42 11.74 24.87 -11.75
CA PHE A 42 11.06 26.17 -11.60
C PHE A 42 11.95 27.22 -10.92
N GLY A 43 13.03 27.60 -11.60
CA GLY A 43 13.89 28.71 -11.21
C GLY A 43 13.21 30.09 -11.35
N PRO A 44 13.86 31.17 -10.89
CA PRO A 44 13.34 32.53 -11.04
C PRO A 44 13.04 32.86 -12.51
N GLY A 45 11.83 33.31 -12.80
CA GLY A 45 11.40 33.70 -14.15
C GLY A 45 10.99 32.54 -15.06
N VAL A 46 11.07 31.29 -14.59
CA VAL A 46 10.65 30.12 -15.36
C VAL A 46 9.14 29.92 -15.20
N HIS A 47 8.42 29.87 -16.32
CA HIS A 47 7.02 29.45 -16.32
C HIS A 47 6.92 27.92 -16.33
N PRO A 48 6.10 27.31 -15.45
CA PRO A 48 5.81 25.90 -15.53
C PRO A 48 5.17 25.57 -16.89
N PRO A 49 5.63 24.52 -17.59
CA PRO A 49 4.97 24.08 -18.81
C PRO A 49 3.55 23.56 -18.48
N PRO A 50 2.60 23.58 -19.43
CA PRO A 50 1.20 23.21 -19.18
C PRO A 50 0.99 21.79 -18.63
N ASN A 51 1.98 20.90 -18.82
CA ASN A 51 1.97 19.52 -18.36
C ASN A 51 2.71 19.30 -17.02
N ALA A 52 3.24 20.37 -16.40
CA ALA A 52 3.86 20.29 -15.08
C ALA A 52 2.90 19.66 -14.07
N GLY A 53 3.40 18.70 -13.29
CA GLY A 53 2.59 18.06 -12.25
C GLY A 53 1.65 16.96 -12.76
N GLN A 54 1.64 16.63 -14.06
CA GLN A 54 0.90 15.47 -14.57
C GLN A 54 1.26 14.17 -13.82
N GLY A 55 2.51 14.02 -13.39
CA GLY A 55 2.94 12.91 -12.55
C GLY A 55 2.29 12.88 -11.16
N ALA A 56 1.90 14.03 -10.59
CA ALA A 56 1.16 14.09 -9.33
C ALA A 56 -0.27 13.53 -9.48
N SER A 57 -0.97 13.91 -10.55
CA SER A 57 -2.29 13.33 -10.88
C SER A 57 -2.17 11.84 -11.21
N ALA A 58 -1.27 11.45 -12.12
CA ALA A 58 -1.11 10.06 -12.55
C ALA A 58 -0.70 9.12 -11.40
N GLY A 59 0.17 9.58 -10.50
CA GLY A 59 0.51 8.83 -9.29
C GLY A 59 -0.68 8.64 -8.35
N GLY A 60 -1.58 9.63 -8.27
CA GLY A 60 -2.81 9.55 -7.48
C GLY A 60 -3.76 8.44 -7.94
N ASP A 61 -3.98 8.29 -9.25
CA ASP A 61 -4.85 7.25 -9.82
C ASP A 61 -4.36 5.83 -9.48
N ILE A 62 -3.04 5.64 -9.53
CA ILE A 62 -2.40 4.36 -9.20
C ILE A 62 -2.60 4.04 -7.71
N ILE A 63 -2.47 5.04 -6.84
CA ILE A 63 -2.70 4.88 -5.40
C ILE A 63 -4.15 4.52 -5.11
N ASP A 64 -5.13 5.12 -5.80
CA ASP A 64 -6.54 4.77 -5.61
C ASP A 64 -6.84 3.31 -5.95
N LEU A 65 -6.24 2.83 -7.03
CA LEU A 65 -6.34 1.43 -7.43
C LEU A 65 -5.67 0.51 -6.41
N ALA A 66 -4.50 0.90 -5.88
CA ALA A 66 -3.80 0.17 -4.82
C ALA A 66 -4.61 0.11 -3.51
N ILE A 67 -5.22 1.21 -3.08
CA ILE A 67 -6.08 1.27 -1.88
C ILE A 67 -7.23 0.28 -2.01
N GLY A 68 -7.91 0.27 -3.16
CA GLY A 68 -9.01 -0.65 -3.41
C GLY A 68 -8.58 -2.12 -3.31
N ARG A 69 -7.43 -2.45 -3.88
CA ARG A 69 -6.87 -3.81 -3.86
C ARG A 69 -6.43 -4.25 -2.46
N VAL A 70 -5.70 -3.41 -1.72
CA VAL A 70 -5.29 -3.73 -0.34
C VAL A 70 -6.52 -3.98 0.53
N LYS A 71 -7.52 -3.09 0.50
CA LYS A 71 -8.78 -3.28 1.25
C LYS A 71 -9.49 -4.59 0.92
N ARG A 72 -9.50 -4.99 -0.36
CA ARG A 72 -10.09 -6.26 -0.78
C ARG A 72 -9.32 -7.45 -0.19
N ILE A 73 -7.99 -7.46 -0.31
CA ILE A 73 -7.14 -8.53 0.21
C ILE A 73 -7.29 -8.65 1.73
N SER A 74 -7.24 -7.53 2.46
CA SER A 74 -7.38 -7.52 3.92
C SER A 74 -8.72 -8.14 4.37
N ARG A 75 -9.82 -7.81 3.68
CA ARG A 75 -11.13 -8.38 3.98
C ARG A 75 -11.19 -9.88 3.72
N LEU A 76 -10.65 -10.32 2.59
CA LEU A 76 -10.62 -11.75 2.24
C LEU A 76 -9.76 -12.55 3.22
N HIS A 77 -8.57 -12.03 3.55
CA HIS A 77 -7.68 -12.63 4.55
C HIS A 77 -8.37 -12.79 5.91
N ALA A 78 -9.06 -11.77 6.39
CA ALA A 78 -9.83 -11.85 7.64
C ALA A 78 -10.96 -12.90 7.58
N VAL A 79 -11.69 -12.98 6.47
CA VAL A 79 -12.76 -13.99 6.29
C VAL A 79 -12.18 -15.40 6.32
N LEU A 80 -11.08 -15.66 5.60
CA LEU A 80 -10.47 -16.98 5.55
C LEU A 80 -9.88 -17.39 6.90
N GLY A 81 -9.25 -16.46 7.63
CA GLY A 81 -8.77 -16.72 8.98
C GLY A 81 -9.91 -17.09 9.94
N ASN A 82 -11.06 -16.42 9.84
CA ASN A 82 -12.25 -16.76 10.62
C ASN A 82 -12.78 -18.15 10.27
N VAL A 83 -12.91 -18.48 8.98
CA VAL A 83 -13.34 -19.81 8.53
C VAL A 83 -12.39 -20.89 9.05
N PHE A 84 -11.07 -20.68 8.90
CA PHE A 84 -10.06 -21.60 9.41
C PHE A 84 -10.20 -21.80 10.92
N SER A 85 -10.30 -20.71 11.68
CA SER A 85 -10.45 -20.75 13.14
C SER A 85 -11.66 -21.55 13.59
N LEU A 86 -12.82 -21.35 12.95
CA LEU A 86 -14.04 -22.10 13.23
C LEU A 86 -13.89 -23.59 12.90
N CYS A 87 -13.23 -23.92 11.79
CA CYS A 87 -12.97 -25.30 11.44
C CYS A 87 -12.05 -25.99 12.46
N VAL A 88 -10.92 -25.37 12.83
CA VAL A 88 -9.96 -25.92 13.81
C VAL A 88 -10.62 -26.11 15.18
N ALA A 89 -11.45 -25.16 15.63
CA ALA A 89 -12.22 -25.28 16.86
C ALA A 89 -13.18 -26.48 16.82
N ARG A 90 -13.91 -26.67 15.71
CA ARG A 90 -14.86 -27.77 15.54
C ARG A 90 -14.21 -29.14 15.60
N ILE A 91 -12.97 -29.28 15.11
CA ILE A 91 -12.22 -30.55 15.12
C ILE A 91 -11.32 -30.71 16.36
N GLY A 92 -11.39 -29.79 17.33
CA GLY A 92 -10.71 -29.91 18.63
C GLY A 92 -9.20 -29.70 18.61
N LEU A 93 -8.63 -29.28 17.47
CA LEU A 93 -7.17 -29.17 17.29
C LEU A 93 -6.53 -28.06 18.13
N GLN A 94 -7.30 -27.06 18.57
CA GLN A 94 -6.82 -25.97 19.42
C GLN A 94 -6.21 -26.48 20.75
N GLY A 95 -6.80 -27.53 21.33
CA GLY A 95 -6.30 -28.13 22.57
C GLY A 95 -5.18 -29.16 22.37
N HIS A 96 -5.01 -29.66 21.15
CA HIS A 96 -4.04 -30.74 20.85
C HIS A 96 -2.65 -30.17 20.52
N ALA A 97 -2.60 -28.97 19.94
CA ALA A 97 -1.36 -28.28 19.60
C ALA A 97 -1.44 -26.77 19.97
N PRO A 98 -1.55 -26.44 21.26
CA PRO A 98 -1.84 -25.07 21.71
C PRO A 98 -0.79 -24.05 21.24
N TRP A 99 0.49 -24.42 21.30
CA TRP A 99 1.57 -23.54 20.84
C TRP A 99 1.52 -23.25 19.32
N ARG A 100 1.07 -24.21 18.51
CA ARG A 100 0.92 -24.00 17.05
C ARG A 100 -0.27 -23.10 16.75
N TRP A 101 -1.36 -23.31 17.48
CA TRP A 101 -2.54 -22.48 17.40
C TRP A 101 -2.22 -21.02 17.75
N ASP A 102 -1.49 -20.77 18.83
CA ASP A 102 -1.08 -19.43 19.25
C ASP A 102 -0.21 -18.74 18.19
N ARG A 103 0.73 -19.46 17.57
CA ARG A 103 1.56 -18.90 16.49
C ARG A 103 0.78 -18.62 15.21
N TRP A 104 -0.13 -19.51 14.84
CA TRP A 104 -1.05 -19.25 13.73
C TRP A 104 -1.82 -17.96 13.95
N GLN A 105 -2.41 -17.77 15.14
CA GLN A 105 -3.14 -16.55 15.50
C GLN A 105 -2.25 -15.30 15.48
N LEU A 106 -1.01 -15.42 15.98
CA LEU A 106 -0.04 -14.34 15.94
C LEU A 106 0.26 -13.91 14.49
N HIS A 107 0.58 -14.85 13.61
CA HIS A 107 0.87 -14.57 12.21
C HIS A 107 -0.34 -14.00 11.46
N HIS A 108 -1.54 -14.51 11.74
CA HIS A 108 -2.79 -13.95 11.21
C HIS A 108 -2.98 -12.48 11.63
N THR A 109 -2.75 -12.18 12.91
CA THR A 109 -2.85 -10.82 13.45
C THR A 109 -1.78 -9.89 12.87
N ASP A 110 -0.54 -10.38 12.72
CA ASP A 110 0.54 -9.61 12.11
C ASP A 110 0.25 -9.27 10.64
N ALA A 111 -0.25 -10.22 9.86
CA ALA A 111 -0.66 -9.97 8.48
C ALA A 111 -1.72 -8.86 8.40
N ALA A 112 -2.73 -8.89 9.27
CA ALA A 112 -3.76 -7.85 9.36
C ALA A 112 -3.17 -6.47 9.76
N ARG A 113 -2.25 -6.44 10.73
CA ARG A 113 -1.57 -5.21 11.17
C ARG A 113 -0.73 -4.58 10.05
N HIS A 114 -0.02 -5.40 9.28
CA HIS A 114 0.78 -4.93 8.15
C HIS A 114 -0.09 -4.42 6.99
N ALA A 115 -1.22 -5.08 6.71
CA ALA A 115 -2.23 -4.57 5.79
C ALA A 115 -2.81 -3.20 6.20
N GLU A 116 -3.08 -3.01 7.49
CA GLU A 116 -3.57 -1.73 8.02
C GLU A 116 -2.51 -0.64 7.86
N THR A 117 -1.25 -0.95 8.20
CA THR A 117 -0.11 -0.03 8.00
C THR A 117 -0.01 0.40 6.54
N ALA A 118 -0.07 -0.55 5.61
CA ALA A 118 -0.04 -0.28 4.18
C ALA A 118 -1.22 0.62 3.75
N SER A 119 -2.43 0.36 4.26
CA SER A 119 -3.62 1.16 3.95
C SER A 119 -3.51 2.60 4.44
N GLN A 120 -3.06 2.80 5.67
CA GLN A 120 -2.85 4.13 6.24
C GLN A 120 -1.81 4.93 5.46
N ARG A 121 -0.69 4.29 5.09
CA ARG A 121 0.38 4.94 4.34
C ARG A 121 -0.03 5.26 2.91
N LEU A 122 -0.83 4.41 2.26
CA LEU A 122 -1.43 4.75 0.97
C LEU A 122 -2.34 5.98 1.05
N LEU A 123 -3.14 6.11 2.11
CA LEU A 123 -3.98 7.30 2.33
C LEU A 123 -3.14 8.56 2.56
N SER A 124 -2.06 8.47 3.33
CA SER A 124 -1.11 9.59 3.50
C SER A 124 -0.46 9.98 2.18
N ALA A 125 0.05 9.00 1.42
CA ALA A 125 0.65 9.23 0.11
C ALA A 125 -0.34 9.88 -0.87
N LYS A 126 -1.60 9.43 -0.90
CA LYS A 126 -2.68 10.06 -1.67
C LYS A 126 -2.87 11.51 -1.26
N SER A 127 -2.97 11.79 0.04
CA SER A 127 -3.17 13.14 0.55
C SER A 127 -2.03 14.07 0.15
N HIS A 128 -0.78 13.61 0.26
CA HIS A 128 0.40 14.36 -0.14
C HIS A 128 0.41 14.62 -1.66
N GLY A 129 0.19 13.59 -2.48
CA GLY A 129 0.15 13.71 -3.93
C GLY A 129 -0.95 14.64 -4.43
N HIS A 130 -2.17 14.53 -3.88
CA HIS A 130 -3.29 15.42 -4.21
C HIS A 130 -3.02 16.88 -3.77
N THR A 131 -2.39 17.08 -2.62
CA THR A 131 -1.99 18.44 -2.18
C THR A 131 -0.95 19.02 -3.12
N ALA A 132 0.03 18.22 -3.58
CA ALA A 132 1.02 18.65 -4.55
C ALA A 132 0.38 19.02 -5.90
N ASP A 133 -0.54 18.19 -6.39
CA ASP A 133 -1.32 18.42 -7.62
C ASP A 133 -2.11 19.74 -7.55
N ALA A 134 -2.80 19.99 -6.43
CA ALA A 134 -3.48 21.27 -6.20
C ALA A 134 -2.52 22.47 -6.26
N VAL A 135 -1.29 22.32 -5.75
CA VAL A 135 -0.25 23.36 -5.84
C VAL A 135 0.19 23.57 -7.29
N PHE A 136 0.35 22.51 -8.10
CA PHE A 136 0.61 22.67 -9.55
C PHE A 136 -0.53 23.42 -10.25
N HIS A 137 -1.79 23.11 -9.95
CA HIS A 137 -2.93 23.86 -10.49
C HIS A 137 -2.87 25.35 -10.15
N VAL A 138 -2.43 25.72 -8.95
CA VAL A 138 -2.21 27.12 -8.57
C VAL A 138 -1.08 27.73 -9.39
N MET A 139 0.06 27.04 -9.53
CA MET A 139 1.20 27.54 -10.30
C MET A 139 0.88 27.72 -11.79
N LEU A 140 -0.04 26.93 -12.34
CA LEU A 140 -0.44 26.95 -13.75
C LEU A 140 -1.58 27.93 -14.07
N ARG A 141 -2.27 28.47 -13.06
CA ARG A 141 -3.47 29.30 -13.26
C ARG A 141 -3.13 30.70 -13.83
N PRO A 142 -3.65 31.10 -15.01
CA PRO A 142 -3.44 32.45 -15.52
C PRO A 142 -4.20 33.53 -14.73
N PRO A 143 -3.67 34.76 -14.61
CA PRO A 143 -2.28 35.13 -14.88
C PRO A 143 -1.40 34.67 -13.71
N SER A 144 -0.59 33.62 -13.91
CA SER A 144 0.33 33.14 -12.87
C SER A 144 1.57 34.01 -12.90
N PRO A 145 1.84 34.83 -11.86
CA PRO A 145 3.10 35.54 -11.77
C PRO A 145 4.23 34.51 -11.64
N GLN A 146 5.29 34.63 -12.43
CA GLN A 146 6.48 33.75 -12.38
C GLN A 146 7.03 33.56 -10.95
N ALA A 147 6.84 34.56 -10.08
CA ALA A 147 7.18 34.53 -8.67
C ALA A 147 6.41 33.45 -7.87
N VAL A 148 5.17 33.13 -8.26
CA VAL A 148 4.33 32.11 -7.60
C VAL A 148 4.87 30.71 -7.87
N ALA A 149 5.26 30.40 -9.11
CA ALA A 149 5.84 29.10 -9.41
C ALA A 149 7.11 28.85 -8.60
N HIS A 150 8.04 29.80 -8.61
CA HIS A 150 9.29 29.68 -7.86
C HIS A 150 9.08 29.57 -6.34
N ALA A 151 8.14 30.32 -5.76
CA ALA A 151 7.88 30.29 -4.33
C ALA A 151 7.21 28.99 -3.85
N TRP A 152 6.38 28.37 -4.68
CA TRP A 152 5.57 27.20 -4.29
C TRP A 152 6.17 25.86 -4.73
N ALA A 153 7.07 25.86 -5.71
CA ALA A 153 7.76 24.65 -6.19
C ALA A 153 8.43 23.83 -5.07
N PRO A 154 9.15 24.42 -4.10
CA PRO A 154 9.75 23.65 -3.01
C PRO A 154 8.72 22.94 -2.12
N ALA A 155 7.56 23.56 -1.92
CA ALA A 155 6.48 22.97 -1.13
C ALA A 155 5.83 21.78 -1.85
N ALA A 156 5.56 21.92 -3.15
CA ALA A 156 5.07 20.81 -3.99
C ALA A 156 6.09 19.66 -4.04
N GLU A 157 7.37 19.96 -4.22
CA GLU A 157 8.44 18.95 -4.19
C GLU A 157 8.47 18.21 -2.85
N GLN A 158 8.40 18.92 -1.73
CA GLN A 158 8.43 18.29 -0.40
C GLN A 158 7.24 17.35 -0.20
N LEU A 159 6.05 17.72 -0.66
CA LEU A 159 4.85 16.86 -0.60
C LEU A 159 5.05 15.59 -1.43
N LEU A 160 5.56 15.69 -2.65
CA LEU A 160 5.83 14.54 -3.50
C LEU A 160 6.88 13.61 -2.88
N ARG A 161 7.95 14.15 -2.31
CA ARG A 161 8.96 13.35 -1.58
C ARG A 161 8.35 12.61 -0.39
N ARG A 162 7.50 13.27 0.41
CA ARG A 162 6.77 12.60 1.50
C ARG A 162 5.85 11.49 0.99
N ALA A 163 5.19 11.71 -0.14
CA ALA A 163 4.38 10.67 -0.77
C ALA A 163 5.25 9.47 -1.17
N ILE A 164 6.43 9.70 -1.77
CA ILE A 164 7.38 8.64 -2.14
C ILE A 164 7.88 7.88 -0.89
N ASP A 165 8.17 8.57 0.20
CA ASP A 165 8.59 7.96 1.47
C ASP A 165 7.47 7.09 2.06
N ASP A 166 6.23 7.59 2.08
CA ASP A 166 5.06 6.80 2.49
C ASP A 166 4.91 5.53 1.63
N LEU A 167 5.10 5.62 0.31
CA LEU A 167 5.04 4.47 -0.60
C LEU A 167 6.14 3.43 -0.34
N ALA A 168 7.33 3.84 0.09
CA ALA A 168 8.37 2.91 0.51
C ALA A 168 7.97 2.12 1.78
N VAL A 169 7.27 2.78 2.72
CA VAL A 169 6.72 2.11 3.90
C VAL A 169 5.60 1.14 3.50
N VAL A 170 4.76 1.49 2.51
CA VAL A 170 3.73 0.59 1.97
C VAL A 170 4.36 -0.68 1.41
N GLU A 171 5.40 -0.56 0.60
CA GLU A 171 6.12 -1.71 0.03
C GLU A 171 6.65 -2.64 1.13
N ALA A 172 7.33 -2.07 2.13
CA ALA A 172 7.86 -2.83 3.26
C ALA A 172 6.75 -3.55 4.04
N ALA A 173 5.63 -2.85 4.31
CA ALA A 173 4.49 -3.42 5.00
C ALA A 173 3.83 -4.56 4.20
N LEU A 174 3.67 -4.41 2.88
CA LEU A 174 3.18 -5.49 2.02
C LEU A 174 4.13 -6.68 2.00
N GLY A 175 5.45 -6.44 2.05
CA GLY A 175 6.46 -7.49 2.23
C GLY A 175 6.28 -8.26 3.54
N GLN A 176 6.14 -7.55 4.65
CA GLN A 176 5.93 -8.16 5.96
C GLN A 176 4.58 -8.91 6.05
N MET A 177 3.52 -8.37 5.44
CA MET A 177 2.22 -9.05 5.32
C MET A 177 2.38 -10.40 4.60
N ARG A 178 3.11 -10.44 3.47
CA ARG A 178 3.36 -11.70 2.75
C ARG A 178 4.10 -12.73 3.60
N THR A 179 5.14 -12.30 4.31
CA THR A 179 5.89 -13.17 5.22
C THR A 179 5.00 -13.74 6.32
N ALA A 180 4.14 -12.90 6.91
CA ALA A 180 3.19 -13.33 7.93
C ALA A 180 2.17 -14.33 7.38
N ILE A 181 1.60 -14.09 6.18
CA ILE A 181 0.66 -15.02 5.52
C ILE A 181 1.32 -16.37 5.23
N ALA A 182 2.58 -16.38 4.77
CA ALA A 182 3.31 -17.62 4.51
C ALA A 182 3.56 -18.41 5.80
N ALA A 183 3.91 -17.74 6.89
CA ALA A 183 4.09 -18.36 8.20
C ALA A 183 2.76 -18.89 8.78
N GLU A 184 1.68 -18.10 8.68
CA GLU A 184 0.31 -18.51 9.01
C GLU A 184 -0.08 -19.78 8.26
N TYR A 185 0.15 -19.83 6.94
CA TYR A 185 -0.13 -21.02 6.14
C TYR A 185 0.68 -22.24 6.61
N ALA A 186 1.98 -22.08 6.88
CA ALA A 186 2.83 -23.17 7.32
C ALA A 186 2.34 -23.75 8.66
N ASP A 187 1.99 -22.90 9.62
CA ASP A 187 1.42 -23.34 10.90
C ASP A 187 0.03 -23.96 10.73
N ALA A 188 -0.79 -23.44 9.82
CA ALA A 188 -2.10 -24.03 9.49
C ALA A 188 -1.96 -25.46 8.94
N MET A 189 -1.02 -25.68 8.02
CA MET A 189 -0.79 -27.01 7.44
C MET A 189 -0.32 -28.02 8.48
N ILE A 190 0.56 -27.60 9.38
CA ILE A 190 1.05 -28.47 10.46
C ILE A 190 -0.07 -28.80 11.44
N LEU A 191 -0.90 -27.80 11.82
CA LEU A 191 -2.09 -28.04 12.65
C LEU A 191 -3.02 -29.08 12.03
N LEU A 192 -3.26 -29.01 10.72
CA LEU A 192 -4.17 -29.91 10.01
C LEU A 192 -3.61 -31.32 9.81
N GLN A 193 -2.29 -31.51 9.85
CA GLN A 193 -1.63 -32.79 9.66
C GLN A 193 -1.46 -33.59 10.96
N GLY A 194 -1.52 -32.92 12.12
CA GLY A 194 -1.29 -33.53 13.44
C GLY A 194 0.17 -33.45 13.86
#